data_AF-A0AAU9EJ42-F1
#
_entry.id   AF-A0AAU9EJ42-F1
#
_cell.length_a   1.000
_cell.length_b   1.000
_cell.length_c   1.000
_cell.angle_alpha   90.00
_cell.angle_beta   90.00
_cell.angle_gamma   90.00
#
_symmetry.space_group_name_H-M   'P 1'
#
loop_
_entity.id
_entity.type
_entity.pdbx_description
1 polymer ?
#
loop_
_entity_poly.entity_id
_entity_poly.type
_entity_poly.pdbx_seq_one_letter_code
_entity_poly.pdbx_strand_id
1 'polypeptide(L)'
;MEKLLKSRKTIQFLFGFLTLYAIYVKNVNLGLIIAFAAILGILFGKVFCKWMCPIGFIMELMTKNLKDDKLKLQRYNYFKVGCPISWIQGFLNKHSMFKIKVDSKTCTSCGICDDICYITSVDKKKSFYKNGKMDPGVAFNCARCMECVDKCPTNSIKFKM
;
A
#
# COMPACT_ATOMS: atom_id res chain seq x y z
N MET A 1 -11.94 -9.67 3.61
CA MET A 1 -10.88 -8.62 3.67
C MET A 1 -11.47 -7.24 3.36
N GLU A 2 -12.53 -7.18 2.55
CA GLU A 2 -13.34 -6.01 2.22
C GLU A 2 -13.69 -5.07 3.39
N LYS A 3 -14.19 -5.61 4.52
CA LYS A 3 -14.50 -4.81 5.71
C LYS A 3 -13.28 -4.07 6.27
N LEU A 4 -12.09 -4.69 6.23
CA LEU A 4 -10.84 -4.08 6.69
C LEU A 4 -10.42 -2.92 5.77
N LEU A 5 -10.57 -3.06 4.45
CA LEU A 5 -10.25 -2.00 3.50
C LEU A 5 -11.24 -0.84 3.54
N LYS A 6 -12.52 -1.12 3.78
CA LYS A 6 -13.54 -0.08 3.94
C LYS A 6 -13.30 0.77 5.20
N SER A 7 -12.91 0.12 6.30
CA SER A 7 -12.57 0.80 7.56
C SER A 7 -11.18 1.44 7.58
N ARG A 8 -10.34 1.20 6.55
CA ARG A 8 -8.98 1.74 6.45
C ARG A 8 -8.91 3.26 6.61
N LYS A 9 -9.83 3.99 5.96
CA LYS A 9 -9.87 5.47 6.01
C LYS A 9 -10.22 5.98 7.40
N THR A 10 -11.14 5.30 8.07
CA THR A 10 -11.52 5.61 9.46
C THR A 10 -10.35 5.36 10.41
N ILE A 11 -9.63 4.25 10.24
CA ILE A 11 -8.44 3.92 11.03
C ILE A 11 -7.34 4.98 10.83
N GLN A 12 -7.06 5.38 9.59
CA GLN A 12 -6.10 6.44 9.30
C GLN A 12 -6.49 7.77 9.94
N PHE A 13 -7.78 8.15 9.86
CA PHE A 13 -8.28 9.39 10.44
C PHE A 13 -8.18 9.39 11.97
N LEU A 14 -8.61 8.31 12.63
CA LEU A 14 -8.51 8.15 14.07
C LEU A 14 -7.06 8.19 14.56
N PHE A 15 -6.16 7.48 13.86
CA PHE A 15 -4.74 7.50 14.21
C PHE A 15 -4.14 8.90 14.01
N GLY A 16 -4.47 9.58 12.91
CA GLY A 16 -4.05 10.96 12.66
C GLY A 16 -4.51 11.91 13.77
N PHE A 17 -5.79 11.87 14.14
CA PHE A 17 -6.34 12.70 15.22
C PHE A 17 -5.67 12.40 16.57
N LEU A 18 -5.45 11.12 16.89
CA LEU A 18 -4.76 10.69 18.10
C LEU A 18 -3.32 11.23 18.15
N THR A 19 -2.58 11.17 17.04
CA THR A 19 -1.21 11.70 16.97
C THR A 19 -1.17 13.22 17.15
N LEU A 20 -2.10 13.96 16.54
CA LEU A 20 -2.21 15.41 16.70
C LEU A 20 -2.60 15.80 18.13
N TYR A 21 -3.52 15.05 18.73
CA TYR A 21 -3.90 15.23 20.14
C TYR A 21 -2.70 15.01 21.07
N ALA A 22 -1.89 13.97 20.84
CA ALA A 22 -0.68 13.71 21.62
C ALA A 22 0.38 14.83 21.47
N ILE A 23 0.52 15.41 20.28
CA ILE A 23 1.43 16.55 20.07
C ILE A 23 0.90 17.79 20.80
N TYR A 24 -0.39 18.10 20.65
CA TYR A 24 -0.98 19.34 21.16
C TYR A 24 -1.17 19.35 22.68
N VAL A 25 -1.62 18.24 23.28
CA VAL A 25 -1.95 18.18 24.72
C VAL A 25 -0.79 17.66 25.57
N LYS A 26 0.01 16.73 25.05
CA LYS A 26 1.07 16.06 25.81
C LYS A 26 2.48 16.57 25.49
N ASN A 27 2.63 17.60 24.63
CA ASN A 27 3.93 18.16 24.22
C ASN A 27 4.95 17.07 23.82
N VAL A 28 4.48 16.00 23.17
CA VAL A 28 5.35 14.90 22.74
C VAL A 28 6.22 15.37 21.58
N ASN A 29 7.53 15.16 21.71
CA ASN A 29 8.49 15.50 20.66
C ASN A 29 8.20 14.73 19.36
N LEU A 30 8.12 15.46 18.25
CA LEU A 30 7.88 14.89 16.92
C LEU A 30 8.90 13.81 16.55
N GLY A 31 10.17 13.99 16.97
CA GLY A 31 11.23 13.02 16.74
C GLY A 31 10.96 11.64 17.35
N LEU A 32 10.32 11.58 18.53
CA LEU A 32 9.96 10.33 19.20
C LEU A 32 8.89 9.57 18.40
N ILE A 33 7.91 10.28 17.85
CA ILE A 33 6.82 9.72 17.04
C ILE A 33 7.38 9.13 15.74
N ILE A 34 8.28 9.86 15.08
CA ILE A 34 8.92 9.40 13.84
C ILE A 34 9.81 8.19 14.10
N ALA A 35 10.58 8.20 15.20
CA ALA A 35 11.43 7.06 15.58
C ALA A 35 10.60 5.80 15.85
N PHE A 36 9.50 5.93 16.61
CA PHE A 36 8.60 4.81 16.88
C PHE A 36 7.93 4.29 15.59
N ALA A 37 7.46 5.19 14.72
CA ALA A 37 6.90 4.84 13.42
C ALA A 37 7.92 4.16 12.49
N ALA A 38 9.20 4.56 12.55
CA ALA A 38 10.27 3.92 11.79
C ALA A 38 10.54 2.50 12.28
N ILE A 39 10.61 2.28 13.60
CA ILE A 39 10.79 0.96 14.22
C ILE A 39 9.63 0.03 13.84
N LEU A 40 8.39 0.49 14.01
CA LEU A 40 7.20 -0.26 13.58
C LEU A 40 7.20 -0.52 12.07
N GLY A 41 7.66 0.45 11.28
CA GLY A 41 7.80 0.32 9.83
C GLY A 41 8.84 -0.71 9.40
N ILE A 42 9.86 -0.97 10.21
CA ILE A 42 10.83 -2.04 9.97
C ILE A 42 10.19 -3.41 10.27
N LEU A 43 9.44 -3.52 11.38
CA LEU A 43 8.74 -4.75 11.79
C LEU A 43 7.60 -5.14 10.83
N PHE A 44 6.69 -4.21 10.55
CA PHE A 44 5.50 -4.47 9.72
C PHE A 44 5.72 -4.18 8.22
N GLY A 45 6.88 -3.66 7.86
CA GLY A 45 7.24 -3.30 6.49
C GLY A 45 6.31 -2.23 5.89
N LYS A 46 6.07 -2.35 4.58
CA LYS A 46 5.29 -1.37 3.81
C LYS A 46 3.79 -1.32 4.10
N VAL A 47 3.26 -2.27 4.86
CA VAL A 47 1.86 -2.26 5.29
C VAL A 47 1.60 -0.99 6.13
N PHE A 48 2.54 -0.60 6.98
CA PHE A 48 2.45 0.60 7.81
C PHE A 48 2.26 1.89 6.99
N CYS A 49 2.99 2.01 5.88
CA CYS A 49 2.97 3.18 4.99
C CYS A 49 1.60 3.39 4.31
N LYS A 50 0.76 2.36 4.20
CA LYS A 50 -0.61 2.47 3.71
C LYS A 50 -1.61 2.67 4.85
N TRP A 51 -1.42 2.06 6.02
CA TRP A 51 -2.44 2.04 7.07
C TRP A 51 -2.28 3.14 8.13
N MET A 52 -1.07 3.63 8.37
CA MET A 52 -0.79 4.58 9.46
C MET A 52 -0.25 5.93 9.00
N CYS A 53 0.22 6.05 7.76
CA CYS A 53 0.76 7.31 7.25
C CYS A 53 -0.38 8.32 6.92
N PRO A 54 -0.46 9.47 7.60
CA PRO A 54 -1.51 10.47 7.35
C PRO A 54 -1.39 11.14 5.98
N ILE A 55 -0.17 11.23 5.43
CA ILE A 55 0.06 11.81 4.08
C ILE A 55 -0.61 10.95 3.00
N GLY A 56 -0.69 9.63 3.20
CA GLY A 56 -1.40 8.73 2.28
C GLY A 56 -2.89 9.06 2.17
N PHE A 57 -3.53 9.44 3.28
CA PHE A 57 -4.93 9.86 3.29
C PHE A 57 -5.14 11.19 2.55
N ILE A 58 -4.26 12.17 2.79
CA ILE A 58 -4.31 13.47 2.11
C ILE A 58 -4.21 13.28 0.59
N MET A 59 -3.29 12.43 0.12
CA MET A 59 -3.13 12.15 -1.30
C MET A 59 -4.35 11.42 -1.89
N GLU A 60 -4.95 10.46 -1.18
CA GLU A 60 -6.21 9.83 -1.61
C GLU A 60 -7.36 10.84 -1.73
N LEU A 61 -7.42 11.83 -0.82
CA LEU A 61 -8.41 12.90 -0.87
C LEU A 61 -8.18 13.82 -2.08
N MET A 62 -6.94 14.27 -2.29
CA MET A 62 -6.57 15.10 -3.44
C MET A 62 -6.82 14.39 -4.77
N THR A 63 -6.60 13.07 -4.80
CA THR A 63 -6.69 12.27 -6.02
C THR A 63 -8.12 11.84 -6.34
N LYS A 64 -9.05 11.95 -5.37
CA LYS A 64 -10.46 11.53 -5.50
C LYS A 64 -11.20 12.23 -6.65
N ASN A 65 -10.90 13.51 -6.90
CA ASN A 65 -11.62 14.34 -7.87
C ASN A 65 -11.05 14.28 -9.29
N LEU A 66 -9.98 13.52 -9.53
CA LEU A 66 -9.50 13.32 -10.90
C LEU A 66 -10.51 12.48 -11.70
N LYS A 67 -10.73 12.82 -12.97
CA LYS A 67 -11.60 12.05 -13.86
C LYS A 67 -10.90 10.83 -14.48
N ASP A 68 -9.58 10.89 -14.64
CA ASP A 68 -8.79 9.82 -15.26
C ASP A 68 -8.19 8.88 -14.20
N ASP A 69 -8.64 7.63 -14.18
CA ASP A 69 -8.18 6.60 -13.25
C ASP A 69 -6.71 6.21 -13.49
N LYS A 70 -6.19 6.28 -14.72
CA LYS A 70 -4.77 6.04 -14.98
C LYS A 70 -3.92 7.14 -14.37
N LEU A 71 -4.34 8.40 -14.51
CA LEU A 71 -3.64 9.54 -13.91
C LEU A 71 -3.66 9.49 -12.38
N LYS A 72 -4.75 9.01 -11.77
CA LYS A 72 -4.82 8.75 -10.31
C LYS A 72 -3.77 7.74 -9.87
N LEU A 73 -3.70 6.60 -10.54
CA LEU A 73 -2.76 5.53 -10.23
C LEU A 73 -1.31 5.99 -10.45
N GLN A 74 -1.04 6.77 -11.50
CA GLN A 74 0.27 7.37 -11.75
C GLN A 74 0.72 8.33 -10.64
N ARG A 75 -0.16 9.25 -10.21
CA ARG A 75 0.14 10.17 -9.10
C ARG A 75 0.36 9.44 -7.78
N TYR A 76 -0.46 8.41 -7.52
CA TYR A 76 -0.30 7.57 -6.35
C TYR A 76 1.04 6.82 -6.35
N ASN A 77 1.46 6.29 -7.51
CA ASN A 77 2.78 5.68 -7.68
C ASN A 77 3.91 6.68 -7.45
N TYR A 78 3.83 7.87 -8.06
CA TYR A 78 4.85 8.92 -7.92
C TYR A 78 5.06 9.30 -6.46
N PHE A 79 3.99 9.51 -5.70
CA PHE A 79 4.08 9.82 -4.27
C PHE A 79 4.74 8.69 -3.46
N LYS A 80 4.40 7.43 -3.75
CA LYS A 80 4.99 6.27 -3.05
C LYS A 80 6.46 6.07 -3.41
N VAL A 81 6.88 6.45 -4.61
CA VAL A 81 8.30 6.46 -5.02
C VAL A 81 9.02 7.68 -4.47
N GLY A 82 8.40 8.85 -4.34
CA GLY A 82 9.05 10.08 -3.88
C GLY A 82 9.28 10.20 -2.38
N CYS A 83 8.62 9.37 -1.55
CA CYS A 83 8.75 9.45 -0.10
C CYS A 83 10.07 8.81 0.39
N PRO A 84 10.94 9.53 1.13
CA PRO A 84 12.21 8.99 1.64
C PRO A 84 12.02 7.76 2.55
N ILE A 85 10.96 7.75 3.35
CA ILE A 85 10.60 6.61 4.22
C ILE A 85 10.25 5.37 3.39
N SER A 86 9.56 5.57 2.26
CA SER A 86 9.26 4.49 1.32
C SER A 86 10.52 3.90 0.69
N TRP A 87 11.64 4.62 0.63
CA TRP A 87 12.88 4.09 0.07
C TRP A 87 13.52 3.07 1.00
N ILE A 88 13.69 3.44 2.26
CA ILE A 88 14.25 2.57 3.30
C ILE A 88 13.41 1.30 3.41
N GLN A 89 12.08 1.44 3.47
CA GLN A 89 11.16 0.30 3.54
C GLN A 89 11.05 -0.46 2.21
N GLY A 90 11.39 0.16 1.08
CA GLY A 90 11.28 -0.45 -0.25
C GLY A 90 12.32 -1.52 -0.47
N PHE A 91 13.52 -1.29 0.05
CA PHE A 91 14.57 -2.29 0.09
C PHE A 91 14.16 -3.51 0.95
N LEU A 92 13.48 -3.24 2.07
CA LEU A 92 12.93 -4.29 2.94
C LEU A 92 11.71 -5.01 2.35
N ASN A 93 11.11 -4.54 1.24
CA ASN A 93 9.92 -5.18 0.68
C ASN A 93 10.19 -6.59 0.14
N LYS A 94 11.41 -6.85 -0.37
CA LYS A 94 11.86 -8.18 -0.81
C LYS A 94 11.90 -9.19 0.35
N HIS A 95 12.25 -8.73 1.54
CA HIS A 95 12.47 -9.58 2.72
C HIS A 95 11.32 -9.55 3.73
N SER A 96 10.31 -8.69 3.54
CA SER A 96 9.26 -8.55 4.53
C SER A 96 8.34 -9.78 4.59
N MET A 97 7.94 -10.12 5.82
CA MET A 97 7.11 -11.27 6.21
C MET A 97 5.83 -11.39 5.37
N PHE A 98 5.16 -10.27 5.13
CA PHE A 98 3.85 -10.29 4.48
C PHE A 98 3.89 -10.36 2.94
N LYS A 99 3.76 -11.54 2.34
CA LYS A 99 3.86 -11.72 0.88
C LYS A 99 2.49 -11.84 0.22
N ILE A 100 2.33 -11.20 -0.93
CA ILE A 100 1.20 -11.44 -1.83
C ILE A 100 1.58 -12.61 -2.73
N LYS A 101 0.76 -13.66 -2.78
CA LYS A 101 0.99 -14.82 -3.65
C LYS A 101 -0.26 -15.12 -4.46
N VAL A 102 -0.06 -15.50 -5.71
CA VAL A 102 -1.14 -15.93 -6.61
C VAL A 102 -1.13 -17.46 -6.68
N ASP A 103 -2.29 -18.06 -6.49
CA ASP A 103 -2.54 -19.48 -6.69
C ASP A 103 -2.85 -19.72 -8.17
N SER A 104 -1.91 -20.32 -8.90
CA SER A 104 -2.04 -20.54 -10.34
C SER A 104 -3.12 -21.56 -10.70
N LYS A 105 -3.53 -22.42 -9.75
CA LYS A 105 -4.55 -23.45 -10.00
C LYS A 105 -5.96 -22.88 -10.08
N THR A 106 -6.23 -21.82 -9.30
CA THR A 106 -7.56 -21.19 -9.22
C THR A 106 -7.65 -19.90 -10.04
N CYS A 107 -6.52 -19.41 -10.57
CA CYS A 107 -6.45 -18.16 -11.30
C CYS A 107 -7.01 -18.32 -12.72
N THR A 108 -8.00 -17.50 -13.08
CA THR A 108 -8.60 -17.46 -14.41
C THR A 108 -7.92 -16.49 -15.38
N SER A 109 -6.80 -15.88 -14.99
CA SER A 109 -6.07 -14.88 -15.80
C SER A 109 -6.92 -13.69 -16.28
N CYS A 110 -7.95 -13.30 -15.52
CA CYS A 110 -8.89 -12.23 -15.88
C CYS A 110 -8.29 -10.80 -15.92
N GLY A 111 -7.16 -10.56 -15.24
CA GLY A 111 -6.43 -9.28 -15.29
C GLY A 111 -6.88 -8.18 -14.30
N ILE A 112 -8.00 -8.36 -13.59
CA ILE A 112 -8.56 -7.37 -12.64
C ILE A 112 -7.52 -6.89 -11.61
N CYS A 113 -6.63 -7.78 -11.15
CA CYS A 113 -5.58 -7.45 -10.18
C CYS A 113 -4.51 -6.49 -10.72
N ASP A 114 -4.23 -6.53 -12.03
CA ASP A 114 -3.28 -5.63 -12.69
C ASP A 114 -3.94 -4.29 -13.05
N ASP A 115 -5.25 -4.27 -13.32
CA ASP A 115 -5.98 -3.04 -13.64
C ASP A 115 -6.12 -2.12 -12.41
N ILE A 116 -6.38 -2.70 -11.23
CA ILE A 116 -6.49 -1.93 -9.98
C ILE A 116 -5.12 -1.57 -9.37
N CYS A 117 -4.05 -2.26 -9.78
CA CYS A 117 -2.73 -2.07 -9.19
C CYS A 117 -2.01 -0.88 -9.83
N TYR A 118 -1.69 0.13 -9.01
CA TYR A 118 -0.98 1.33 -9.45
C TYR A 118 0.45 1.09 -9.94
N ILE A 119 1.01 -0.09 -9.68
CA ILE A 119 2.36 -0.46 -10.12
C ILE A 119 2.31 -0.94 -11.56
N THR A 120 1.38 -1.85 -11.86
CA THR A 120 1.20 -2.46 -13.19
C THR A 120 0.58 -1.47 -14.18
N SER A 121 -0.17 -0.47 -13.70
CA SER A 121 -0.65 0.63 -14.52
C SER A 121 0.48 1.54 -15.05
N VAL A 122 1.63 1.57 -14.37
CA VAL A 122 2.81 2.36 -14.76
C VAL A 122 3.86 1.50 -15.45
N ASP A 123 4.15 0.31 -14.89
CA ASP A 123 5.16 -0.62 -15.41
C ASP A 123 4.51 -1.90 -15.93
N LYS A 124 4.35 -1.96 -17.25
CA LYS A 124 3.78 -3.11 -17.97
C LYS A 124 4.67 -4.36 -17.93
N LYS A 125 5.91 -4.28 -17.44
CA LYS A 125 6.79 -5.47 -17.25
C LYS A 125 6.38 -6.29 -16.02
N LYS A 126 5.56 -5.72 -15.14
CA LYS A 126 5.04 -6.39 -13.94
C LYS A 126 3.62 -6.89 -14.16
N SER A 127 3.28 -8.01 -13.55
CA SER A 127 1.93 -8.59 -13.57
C SER A 127 1.78 -9.66 -12.50
N PHE A 128 0.59 -9.76 -11.91
CA PHE A 128 0.26 -10.85 -10.98
C PHE A 128 -0.10 -12.16 -11.70
N TYR A 129 -0.60 -12.11 -12.94
CA TYR A 129 -1.19 -13.28 -13.60
C TYR A 129 -0.45 -13.72 -14.87
N LYS A 130 0.32 -12.85 -15.52
CA LYS A 130 1.07 -13.21 -16.72
C LYS A 130 2.37 -13.94 -16.39
N ASN A 131 2.55 -15.12 -16.96
CA ASN A 131 3.81 -15.87 -16.88
C ASN A 131 4.98 -15.07 -17.49
N GLY A 132 6.15 -15.15 -16.87
CA GLY A 132 7.37 -14.46 -17.32
C GLY A 132 7.46 -12.97 -16.97
N LYS A 133 6.45 -12.39 -16.32
CA LYS A 133 6.49 -11.03 -15.80
C LYS A 133 6.92 -11.00 -14.34
N MET A 134 7.47 -9.87 -13.92
CA MET A 134 7.91 -9.67 -12.54
C MET A 134 6.70 -9.48 -11.62
N ASP A 135 6.74 -10.09 -10.43
CA ASP A 135 5.68 -9.95 -9.44
C ASP A 135 5.62 -8.50 -8.90
N PRO A 136 4.50 -7.77 -9.05
CA PRO A 136 4.35 -6.43 -8.50
C PRO A 136 4.31 -6.41 -6.96
N GLY A 137 4.03 -7.55 -6.29
CA GLY A 137 4.05 -7.67 -4.83
C GLY A 137 5.43 -7.45 -4.22
N VAL A 138 6.50 -7.88 -4.91
CA VAL A 138 7.90 -7.69 -4.48
C VAL A 138 8.51 -6.39 -4.99
N ALA A 139 7.79 -5.63 -5.82
CA ALA A 139 8.29 -4.38 -6.37
C ALA A 139 8.60 -3.37 -5.27
N PHE A 140 9.67 -2.60 -5.44
CA PHE A 140 10.12 -1.61 -4.46
C PHE A 140 9.01 -0.67 -4.00
N ASN A 141 8.13 -0.24 -4.91
CA ASN A 141 7.05 0.71 -4.67
C ASN A 141 5.73 0.07 -4.17
N CYS A 142 5.66 -1.25 -3.94
CA CYS A 142 4.46 -1.91 -3.45
C CYS A 142 4.15 -1.55 -1.99
N ALA A 143 3.03 -0.88 -1.78
CA ALA A 143 2.54 -0.45 -0.48
C ALA A 143 1.66 -1.52 0.20
N ARG A 144 1.50 -2.69 -0.44
CA ARG A 144 0.65 -3.80 0.05
C ARG A 144 -0.75 -3.32 0.45
N CYS A 145 -1.40 -2.57 -0.44
CA CYS A 145 -2.74 -2.01 -0.20
C CYS A 145 -3.86 -3.05 -0.16
N MET A 146 -3.58 -4.30 -0.58
CA MET A 146 -4.51 -5.44 -0.64
C MET A 146 -5.70 -5.26 -1.59
N GLU A 147 -5.72 -4.22 -2.41
CA GLU A 147 -6.81 -4.00 -3.40
C GLU A 147 -6.86 -5.13 -4.44
N CYS A 148 -5.69 -5.67 -4.84
CA CYS A 148 -5.63 -6.84 -5.72
C CYS A 148 -6.13 -8.14 -5.06
N VAL A 149 -5.98 -8.27 -3.74
CA VAL A 149 -6.50 -9.42 -2.98
C VAL A 149 -8.02 -9.32 -2.87
N ASP A 150 -8.52 -8.13 -2.55
CA ASP A 150 -9.95 -7.88 -2.30
C ASP A 150 -10.82 -7.95 -3.56
N LYS A 151 -10.31 -7.47 -4.70
CA LYS A 151 -11.04 -7.50 -5.97
C LYS A 151 -10.87 -8.78 -6.77
N CYS A 152 -10.11 -9.76 -6.29
CA CYS A 152 -9.92 -11.01 -7.00
C CYS A 152 -11.21 -11.86 -6.95
N PRO A 153 -11.89 -12.13 -8.09
CA PRO A 153 -13.19 -12.81 -8.09
C PRO A 153 -13.09 -14.27 -7.64
N THR A 154 -11.95 -14.92 -7.88
CA THR A 154 -11.72 -16.33 -7.52
C THR A 154 -10.93 -16.50 -6.23
N ASN A 155 -10.65 -15.42 -5.48
CA ASN A 155 -9.80 -15.44 -4.29
C ASN A 155 -8.43 -16.13 -4.50
N SER A 156 -7.91 -16.06 -5.73
CA SER A 156 -6.62 -16.68 -6.09
C SER A 156 -5.43 -15.93 -5.53
N ILE A 157 -5.59 -14.65 -5.20
CA ILE A 157 -4.52 -13.84 -4.62
C ILE A 157 -4.65 -13.87 -3.10
N LYS A 158 -3.64 -14.39 -2.42
CA LYS A 158 -3.60 -14.55 -0.96
C LYS A 158 -2.53 -13.65 -0.35
N PHE A 159 -2.87 -13.04 0.78
CA PHE A 159 -1.94 -12.31 1.62
C PHE A 159 -1.44 -13.26 2.72
N LYS A 160 -0.17 -13.70 2.62
CA LYS A 160 0.46 -14.59 3.59
C LYS A 160 1.33 -13.78 4.53
N MET A 161 1.17 -13.99 5.83
CA MET A 161 1.97 -13.38 6.89
C MET A 161 3.27 -14.14 7.12
#